data_AF-L7TUB3-F1
#
_entry.id   AF-L7TUB3-F1
#
_cell.length_a   1.000
_cell.length_b   1.000
_cell.length_c   1.000
_cell.angle_alpha   90.00
_cell.angle_beta   90.00
_cell.angle_gamma   90.00
#
_symmetry.space_group_name_H-M   'P 1'
#
loop_
_entity.id
_entity.type
_entity.pdbx_description
1 polymer ?
#
loop_
_entity_poly.entity_id
_entity_poly.type
_entity_poly.pdbx_seq_one_letter_code
_entity_poly.pdbx_strand_id
1 'polypeptide(L)'
;TKKREIAAFLAQTSHETTGGWPTAPDGPYAWGYCFVQEQNPSSDYCVASSQWPCAAGKKYYGRGPIQISFNYNYGPAGRAIGSDLLNNPDLVATDATISFKTALWFWMTPQSPKPSCHDVITGRWTPSNADRAAGRLPGYGVTTN
;
A
#
# COMPACT_ATOMS: atom_id res chain seq x y z
N THR A 1 -15.31 15.64 -2.12
CA THR A 1 -14.59 14.42 -2.53
C THR A 1 -13.09 14.50 -2.27
N LYS A 2 -12.35 15.48 -2.82
CA LYS A 2 -10.87 15.60 -2.65
C LYS A 2 -10.36 15.48 -1.20
N LYS A 3 -10.94 16.21 -0.24
CA LYS A 3 -10.56 16.13 1.19
C LYS A 3 -10.76 14.73 1.79
N ARG A 4 -11.84 14.05 1.40
CA ARG A 4 -12.17 12.70 1.90
C ARG A 4 -11.16 11.68 1.38
N GLU A 5 -10.77 11.78 0.12
CA GLU A 5 -9.75 10.92 -0.46
C GLU A 5 -8.41 11.09 0.25
N ILE A 6 -7.95 12.32 0.46
CA ILE A 6 -6.72 12.59 1.21
C ILE A 6 -6.81 12.02 2.63
N ALA A 7 -7.92 12.25 3.33
CA ALA A 7 -8.11 11.71 4.68
C ALA A 7 -8.09 10.17 4.70
N ALA A 8 -8.74 9.51 3.72
CA ALA A 8 -8.75 8.05 3.63
C ALA A 8 -7.37 7.48 3.31
N PHE A 9 -6.66 8.07 2.35
CA PHE A 9 -5.29 7.67 2.02
C PHE A 9 -4.39 7.79 3.24
N LEU A 10 -4.36 8.97 3.88
CA LEU A 10 -3.54 9.21 5.06
C LEU A 10 -3.92 8.33 6.24
N ALA A 11 -5.21 8.02 6.44
CA ALA A 11 -5.65 7.14 7.51
C ALA A 11 -5.16 5.70 7.31
N GLN A 12 -5.28 5.15 6.09
CA GLN A 12 -4.78 3.80 5.79
C GLN A 12 -3.27 3.74 5.95
N THR A 13 -2.53 4.65 5.32
CA THR A 13 -1.08 4.65 5.40
C THR A 13 -0.55 4.95 6.80
N SER A 14 -1.27 5.76 7.59
CA SER A 14 -0.96 5.96 9.01
C SER A 14 -1.11 4.67 9.81
N HIS A 15 -2.12 3.85 9.51
CA HIS A 15 -2.29 2.56 10.16
C HIS A 15 -1.13 1.61 9.83
N GLU A 16 -0.77 1.49 8.55
CA GLU A 16 0.34 0.63 8.08
C GLU A 16 1.69 0.97 8.74
N THR A 17 1.85 2.19 9.21
CA THR A 17 3.12 2.73 9.72
C THR A 17 3.02 3.24 11.15
N THR A 18 1.95 2.87 11.87
CA THR A 18 1.66 3.42 13.19
C THR A 18 2.69 2.99 14.23
N GLY A 19 3.16 3.96 15.01
CA GLY A 19 3.88 3.71 16.27
C GLY A 19 3.00 3.89 17.50
N GLY A 20 1.69 4.10 17.33
CA GLY A 20 0.78 4.48 18.40
C GLY A 20 0.47 3.34 19.37
N TRP A 21 0.34 3.68 20.65
CA TRP A 21 -0.13 2.79 21.72
C TRP A 21 -1.26 3.47 22.52
N PRO A 22 -2.01 2.74 23.36
CA PRO A 22 -3.24 3.27 23.99
C PRO A 22 -3.08 4.56 24.80
N THR A 23 -1.90 4.83 25.34
CA THR A 23 -1.58 6.01 26.17
C THR A 23 -0.52 6.92 25.54
N ALA A 24 -0.36 6.85 24.21
CA ALA A 24 0.59 7.70 23.51
C ALA A 24 0.24 9.19 23.67
N PRO A 25 1.25 10.09 23.73
CA PRO A 25 1.02 11.54 23.67
C PRO A 25 0.10 11.89 22.50
N ASP A 26 -0.91 12.71 22.75
CA ASP A 26 -1.95 13.11 21.79
C ASP A 26 -2.82 11.97 21.23
N GLY A 27 -2.76 10.78 21.84
CA GLY A 27 -3.53 9.59 21.50
C GLY A 27 -2.92 8.73 20.39
N PRO A 28 -3.36 7.47 20.22
CA PRO A 28 -2.73 6.50 19.30
C PRO A 28 -2.79 6.90 17.83
N TYR A 29 -3.73 7.77 17.45
CA TYR A 29 -3.95 8.17 16.06
C TYR A 29 -3.08 9.36 15.61
N ALA A 30 -2.33 9.97 16.53
CA ALA A 30 -1.32 10.99 16.20
C ALA A 30 0.03 10.40 15.74
N TRP A 31 0.15 9.07 15.74
CA TRP A 31 1.41 8.34 15.58
C TRP A 31 1.53 7.57 14.25
N GLY A 32 0.79 7.98 13.22
CA GLY A 32 1.00 7.49 11.86
C GLY A 32 2.38 7.87 11.32
N TYR A 33 2.87 7.15 10.32
CA TYR A 33 4.17 7.42 9.68
C TYR A 33 5.39 7.31 10.61
N CYS A 34 5.28 6.55 11.71
CA CYS A 34 6.38 6.30 12.64
C CYS A 34 7.41 5.31 12.05
N PHE A 35 6.94 4.31 11.31
CA PHE A 35 7.79 3.29 10.70
C PHE A 35 7.89 3.46 9.17
N VAL A 36 9.07 3.19 8.62
CA VAL A 36 9.33 3.26 7.18
C VAL A 36 9.39 1.86 6.55
N GLN A 37 9.72 0.83 7.33
CA GLN A 37 9.82 -0.54 6.87
C GLN A 37 9.26 -1.52 7.91
N GLU A 38 8.88 -2.69 7.43
CA GLU A 38 8.32 -3.79 8.23
C GLU A 38 9.22 -4.12 9.42
N GLN A 39 8.60 -4.30 10.57
CA GLN A 39 9.30 -4.67 11.79
C GLN A 39 9.43 -6.19 11.87
N ASN A 40 10.65 -6.69 12.03
CA ASN A 40 10.97 -8.12 12.16
C ASN A 40 10.37 -9.01 11.05
N PRO A 41 10.67 -8.73 9.76
CA PRO A 41 10.12 -9.52 8.65
C PRO A 41 10.55 -10.99 8.75
N SER A 42 9.59 -11.91 8.65
CA SER A 42 9.83 -13.35 8.75
C SER A 42 10.19 -14.02 7.42
N SER A 43 10.14 -13.26 6.31
CA SER A 43 10.38 -13.73 4.96
C SER A 43 11.05 -12.65 4.11
N ASP A 44 11.59 -13.07 2.97
CA ASP A 44 12.08 -12.15 1.94
C ASP A 44 10.96 -11.72 0.98
N TYR A 45 9.73 -12.25 1.14
CA TYR A 45 8.55 -11.92 0.34
C TYR A 45 8.80 -12.09 -1.17
N CYS A 46 9.61 -13.08 -1.52
CA CYS A 46 9.88 -13.47 -2.90
C CYS A 46 8.92 -14.60 -3.29
N VAL A 47 8.12 -14.39 -4.33
CA VAL A 47 7.31 -15.42 -4.98
C VAL A 47 7.84 -15.66 -6.38
N ALA A 48 8.04 -16.93 -6.75
CA ALA A 48 8.49 -17.30 -8.09
C ALA A 48 7.58 -16.70 -9.17
N SER A 49 8.16 -15.91 -10.07
CA SER A 49 7.45 -15.24 -11.14
C SER A 49 8.37 -15.06 -12.34
N SER A 50 7.89 -15.41 -13.53
CA SER A 50 8.59 -15.13 -14.79
C SER A 50 8.53 -13.65 -15.16
N GLN A 51 7.45 -12.96 -14.79
CA GLN A 51 7.26 -11.54 -15.12
C GLN A 51 8.01 -10.61 -14.16
N TRP A 52 8.07 -10.99 -12.88
CA TRP A 52 8.68 -10.20 -11.81
C TRP A 52 9.67 -11.07 -11.02
N PRO A 53 10.75 -11.57 -11.65
CA PRO A 53 11.70 -12.44 -10.97
C PRO A 53 12.36 -11.72 -9.80
N CYS A 54 12.56 -12.43 -8.70
CA CYS A 54 13.26 -11.87 -7.55
C CYS A 54 14.74 -11.64 -7.89
N ALA A 55 15.23 -10.44 -7.64
CA ALA A 55 16.63 -10.10 -7.79
C ALA A 55 17.46 -10.79 -6.69
N ALA A 56 18.64 -11.29 -7.07
CA ALA A 56 19.52 -12.01 -6.14
C ALA A 56 19.90 -11.14 -4.93
N GLY A 57 19.72 -11.68 -3.73
CA GLY A 57 20.03 -11.00 -2.47
C GLY A 57 19.07 -9.84 -2.10
N LYS A 58 17.98 -9.63 -2.87
CA LYS A 58 16.99 -8.59 -2.60
C LYS A 58 15.78 -9.16 -1.86
N LYS A 59 15.17 -8.30 -1.04
CA LYS A 59 14.05 -8.63 -0.16
C LYS A 59 12.91 -7.64 -0.37
N TYR A 60 11.68 -8.14 -0.40
CA TYR A 60 10.47 -7.39 -0.74
C TYR A 60 9.49 -7.29 0.43
N TYR A 61 10.01 -7.23 1.67
CA TYR A 61 9.20 -6.92 2.85
C TYR A 61 8.59 -5.52 2.78
N GLY A 62 7.66 -5.23 3.67
CA GLY A 62 6.92 -3.97 3.70
C GLY A 62 7.83 -2.75 3.77
N ARG A 63 7.64 -1.79 2.86
CA ARG A 63 8.30 -0.47 2.90
C ARG A 63 7.34 0.65 2.53
N GLY A 64 7.64 1.84 3.03
CA GLY A 64 6.92 3.07 2.75
C GLY A 64 5.52 3.13 3.35
N PRO A 65 4.73 4.18 3.00
CA PRO A 65 3.45 4.47 3.63
C PRO A 65 2.40 3.36 3.50
N ILE A 66 2.43 2.60 2.41
CA ILE A 66 1.48 1.50 2.17
C ILE A 66 2.05 0.13 2.53
N GLN A 67 3.25 0.09 3.14
CA GLN A 67 4.01 -1.13 3.40
C GLN A 67 4.03 -2.09 2.20
N ILE A 68 4.36 -1.54 1.01
CA ILE A 68 4.36 -2.32 -0.24
C ILE A 68 5.25 -3.55 -0.06
N SER A 69 4.69 -4.72 -0.36
CA SER A 69 5.29 -6.02 -0.09
C SER A 69 5.20 -6.91 -1.32
N PHE A 70 6.10 -7.88 -1.42
CA PHE A 70 6.26 -8.84 -2.52
C PHE A 70 6.79 -8.30 -3.85
N ASN A 71 7.65 -9.09 -4.49
CA ASN A 71 8.24 -8.82 -5.80
C ASN A 71 7.20 -8.48 -6.89
N TYR A 72 6.05 -9.14 -6.88
CA TYR A 72 4.97 -8.89 -7.85
C TYR A 72 4.23 -7.57 -7.62
N ASN A 73 4.47 -6.85 -6.52
CA ASN A 73 4.03 -5.45 -6.34
C ASN A 73 5.17 -4.46 -6.60
N TYR A 74 6.38 -4.74 -6.11
CA TYR A 74 7.56 -3.89 -6.37
C TYR A 74 7.85 -3.73 -7.87
N GLY A 75 7.75 -4.82 -8.63
CA GLY A 75 7.94 -4.83 -10.08
C GLY A 75 7.02 -3.86 -10.84
N PRO A 76 5.68 -4.05 -10.79
CA PRO A 76 4.76 -3.16 -11.49
C PRO A 76 4.74 -1.74 -10.92
N ALA A 77 4.89 -1.56 -9.60
CA ALA A 77 5.01 -0.22 -9.00
C ALA A 77 6.21 0.53 -9.56
N GLY A 78 7.37 -0.13 -9.56
CA GLY A 78 8.61 0.44 -10.10
C GLY A 78 8.47 0.82 -11.57
N ARG A 79 7.92 -0.08 -12.39
CA ARG A 79 7.63 0.20 -13.80
C ARG A 79 6.73 1.43 -13.96
N ALA A 80 5.66 1.54 -13.18
CA ALA A 80 4.69 2.63 -13.30
C ALA A 80 5.28 4.00 -12.91
N ILE A 81 6.18 4.04 -11.91
CA ILE A 81 6.76 5.28 -11.41
C ILE A 81 8.12 5.63 -12.05
N GLY A 82 8.61 4.79 -12.96
CA GLY A 82 9.89 4.97 -13.64
C GLY A 82 11.12 4.69 -12.77
N SER A 83 11.04 3.74 -11.83
CA SER A 83 12.13 3.36 -10.93
C SER A 83 12.30 1.84 -10.89
N ASP A 84 13.53 1.33 -10.98
CA ASP A 84 13.79 -0.11 -10.92
C ASP A 84 13.76 -0.65 -9.48
N LEU A 85 12.54 -0.80 -8.95
CA LEU A 85 12.29 -1.28 -7.60
C LEU A 85 12.41 -2.79 -7.45
N LEU A 86 12.47 -3.54 -8.56
CA LEU A 86 12.68 -4.99 -8.49
C LEU A 86 14.14 -5.30 -8.12
N ASN A 87 15.09 -4.56 -8.71
CA ASN A 87 16.51 -4.67 -8.36
C ASN A 87 16.93 -3.75 -7.20
N ASN A 88 16.19 -2.67 -6.95
CA ASN A 88 16.49 -1.68 -5.90
C ASN A 88 15.30 -1.44 -4.96
N PRO A 89 14.77 -2.47 -4.28
CA PRO A 89 13.58 -2.32 -3.42
C PRO A 89 13.81 -1.38 -2.24
N ASP A 90 15.06 -1.23 -1.78
CA ASP A 90 15.41 -0.36 -0.64
C ASP A 90 15.15 1.13 -0.94
N LEU A 91 15.05 1.54 -2.22
CA LEU A 91 14.68 2.90 -2.60
C LEU A 91 13.32 3.32 -2.01
N VAL A 92 12.41 2.37 -1.78
CA VAL A 92 11.11 2.66 -1.15
C VAL A 92 11.27 3.10 0.31
N ALA A 93 12.37 2.71 0.99
CA ALA A 93 12.66 3.13 2.35
C ALA A 93 13.68 4.28 2.44
N THR A 94 14.48 4.52 1.39
CA THR A 94 15.57 5.53 1.42
C THR A 94 15.28 6.79 0.61
N ASP A 95 14.33 6.77 -0.32
CA ASP A 95 13.87 7.95 -1.07
C ASP A 95 12.39 8.20 -0.77
N ALA A 96 12.10 9.30 -0.05
CA ALA A 96 10.75 9.64 0.36
C ALA A 96 9.81 9.90 -0.83
N THR A 97 10.31 10.43 -1.94
CA THR A 97 9.49 10.68 -3.14
C THR A 97 9.09 9.36 -3.77
N ILE A 98 10.02 8.42 -3.91
CA ILE A 98 9.73 7.06 -4.38
C ILE A 98 8.76 6.36 -3.42
N SER A 99 8.99 6.49 -2.11
CA SER A 99 8.14 5.93 -1.05
C SER A 99 6.68 6.36 -1.16
N PHE A 100 6.42 7.67 -1.31
CA PHE A 100 5.05 8.15 -1.49
C PHE A 100 4.48 7.79 -2.87
N LYS A 101 5.31 7.76 -3.92
CA LYS A 101 4.86 7.34 -5.26
C LYS A 101 4.39 5.88 -5.28
N THR A 102 5.03 4.96 -4.56
CA THR A 102 4.55 3.56 -4.48
C THR A 102 3.22 3.46 -3.74
N ALA A 103 3.04 4.22 -2.66
CA ALA A 103 1.77 4.27 -1.93
C ALA A 103 0.63 4.84 -2.80
N LEU A 104 0.90 5.93 -3.53
CA LEU A 104 -0.07 6.50 -4.48
C LEU A 104 -0.35 5.54 -5.64
N TRP A 105 0.67 4.88 -6.19
CA TRP A 105 0.47 3.85 -7.21
C TRP A 105 -0.49 2.77 -6.73
N PHE A 106 -0.30 2.24 -5.51
CA PHE A 106 -1.19 1.22 -4.96
C PHE A 106 -2.62 1.76 -4.79
N TRP A 107 -2.77 2.98 -4.29
CA TRP A 107 -4.07 3.64 -4.11
C TRP A 107 -4.84 3.81 -5.42
N MET A 108 -4.12 4.13 -6.50
CA MET A 108 -4.69 4.47 -7.81
C MET A 108 -4.87 3.26 -8.75
N THR A 109 -4.26 2.12 -8.45
CA THR A 109 -4.17 0.99 -9.39
C THR A 109 -5.13 -0.13 -9.01
N PRO A 110 -6.13 -0.46 -9.86
CA PRO A 110 -6.94 -1.65 -9.64
C PRO A 110 -6.10 -2.92 -9.86
N GLN A 111 -6.30 -3.90 -9.00
CA GLN A 111 -5.69 -5.23 -9.12
C GLN A 111 -6.79 -6.27 -9.04
N SER A 112 -7.26 -6.75 -10.21
CA SER A 112 -8.43 -7.63 -10.30
C SER A 112 -8.34 -8.81 -9.32
N PRO A 113 -9.41 -9.10 -8.56
CA PRO A 113 -10.76 -8.52 -8.67
C PRO A 113 -10.97 -7.19 -7.91
N LYS A 114 -9.95 -6.67 -7.22
CA LYS A 114 -10.07 -5.46 -6.40
C LYS A 114 -10.11 -4.20 -7.27
N PRO A 115 -11.05 -3.26 -7.00
CA PRO A 115 -11.00 -1.92 -7.60
C PRO A 115 -9.84 -1.11 -7.02
N SER A 116 -9.57 0.06 -7.60
CA SER A 116 -8.66 1.02 -6.96
C SER A 116 -9.32 1.63 -5.72
N CYS A 117 -8.53 1.93 -4.68
CA CYS A 117 -9.03 2.68 -3.52
C CYS A 117 -9.52 4.08 -3.92
N HIS A 118 -8.86 4.68 -4.92
CA HIS A 118 -9.29 5.92 -5.57
C HIS A 118 -10.75 5.84 -6.06
N ASP A 119 -11.08 4.84 -6.89
CA ASP A 119 -12.43 4.74 -7.46
C ASP A 119 -13.48 4.46 -6.38
N VAL A 120 -13.13 3.70 -5.34
CA VAL A 120 -14.00 3.49 -4.18
C VAL A 120 -14.32 4.82 -3.48
N ILE A 121 -13.29 5.56 -3.03
CA ILE A 121 -13.51 6.72 -2.16
C ILE A 121 -14.08 7.92 -2.91
N THR A 122 -13.86 7.98 -4.22
CA THR A 122 -14.39 9.02 -5.11
C THR A 122 -15.79 8.70 -5.64
N GLY A 123 -16.32 7.51 -5.36
CA GLY A 123 -17.66 7.08 -5.77
C GLY A 123 -17.76 6.65 -7.24
N ARG A 124 -16.63 6.29 -7.87
CA ARG A 124 -16.55 5.81 -9.25
C ARG A 124 -16.69 4.29 -9.35
N TRP A 125 -16.36 3.56 -8.29
CA TRP A 125 -16.56 2.11 -8.25
C TRP A 125 -18.03 1.75 -8.03
N THR A 126 -18.56 0.92 -8.91
CA THR A 126 -19.89 0.31 -8.77
C THR A 126 -19.73 -1.15 -8.39
N PRO A 127 -20.23 -1.60 -7.21
CA PRO A 127 -20.12 -2.99 -6.78
C PRO A 127 -20.84 -3.93 -7.75
N SER A 128 -20.17 -5.03 -8.11
CA SER A 128 -20.78 -6.14 -8.84
C SER A 128 -21.83 -6.87 -7.98
N ASN A 129 -22.60 -7.77 -8.59
CA ASN A 129 -23.51 -8.63 -7.83
C ASN A 129 -22.76 -9.48 -6.80
N ALA A 130 -21.56 -9.97 -7.14
CA ALA A 130 -20.71 -10.73 -6.22
C ALA A 130 -20.22 -9.87 -5.05
N ASP A 131 -19.90 -8.59 -5.29
CA ASP A 131 -19.51 -7.66 -4.22
C ASP A 131 -20.67 -7.38 -3.27
N ARG A 132 -21.86 -7.14 -3.80
CA ARG A 132 -23.08 -6.94 -3.00
C ARG A 132 -23.42 -8.16 -2.17
N ALA A 133 -23.36 -9.35 -2.76
CA ALA A 133 -23.59 -10.62 -2.07
C ALA A 133 -22.58 -10.85 -0.94
N ALA A 134 -21.35 -10.35 -1.08
CA ALA A 134 -20.30 -10.43 -0.08
C ALA A 134 -20.26 -9.24 0.90
N GLY A 135 -21.24 -8.34 0.87
CA GLY A 135 -21.29 -7.17 1.76
C GLY A 135 -20.24 -6.08 1.47
N ARG A 136 -19.54 -6.15 0.32
CA ARG A 136 -18.57 -5.13 -0.11
C ARG A 136 -19.33 -3.95 -0.71
N LEU A 137 -19.70 -3.00 0.15
CA LEU A 137 -20.39 -1.76 -0.22
C LEU A 137 -19.39 -0.58 -0.30
N PRO A 138 -19.68 0.47 -1.11
CA PRO A 138 -18.79 1.61 -1.25
C PRO A 138 -18.58 2.33 0.09
N GLY A 139 -17.32 2.56 0.47
CA GLY A 139 -16.98 3.23 1.71
C GLY A 139 -15.55 2.93 2.17
N TYR A 140 -15.16 3.48 3.31
CA TYR A 140 -13.81 3.26 3.84
C TYR A 140 -13.54 1.77 4.13
N GLY A 141 -14.55 1.02 4.58
CA GLY A 141 -14.41 -0.41 4.88
C GLY A 141 -13.95 -1.26 3.70
N VAL A 142 -14.37 -0.97 2.46
CA VAL A 142 -13.89 -1.72 1.29
C VAL A 142 -12.47 -1.33 0.87
N THR A 143 -11.99 -0.14 1.26
CA THR A 143 -10.56 0.22 1.07
C THR A 143 -9.63 -0.53 2.02
N THR A 144 -10.16 -1.10 3.11
CA THR A 144 -9.42 -1.97 4.05
C THR A 144 -9.49 -3.47 3.65
N ASN A 145 -10.36 -3.86 2.72
CA ASN A 145 -10.70 -5.27 2.40
C ASN A 145 -9.71 -5.93 1.41
#